data_AF-A0A2N6GNG9-F1
#
_entry.id   AF-A0A2N6GNG9-F1
#
_cell.length_a   1.000
_cell.length_b   1.000
_cell.length_c   1.000
_cell.angle_alpha   90.00
_cell.angle_beta   90.00
_cell.angle_gamma   90.00
#
_symmetry.space_group_name_H-M   'P 1'
#
loop_
_entity.id
_entity.type
_entity.pdbx_description
1 polymer ?
#
loop_
_entity_poly.entity_id
_entity_poly.type
_entity_poly.pdbx_seq_one_letter_code
_entity_poly.pdbx_strand_id
1 'polypeptide(L)'
;MTLNRDSQFPERRSVIRGEAVQQAASPASAPVRVAAKAASARLRKPLLPVVWVFFLITLISGSLPYLEEAFEAVSGYFTAEQPPPAKPTGISPRTPAELSAGIEKTEPKPAVQPVEVVDSKGDLNISIASAFRPVGFVVPARSHKLPLADSPDRLYKRLPRFSGTGQKYGAVRLMSGQEYRFALDMLDEGFQLYLDSNRNGDLTDDGAPLGNAGTGLFANKLQFPLSRVTGIAQLSGDYELWVFTNNQSWSENSLRAYARTQLSGQLKLGGNTYRAYLADNHLLDGDFTNDGIGIDLNGDGKIESLEYLPPGGQIKVGDRTYRVKITR
;
A
#
# COMPACT_ATOMS: atom_id res chain seq x y z
N MET A 1 -43.87 -3.75 -17.66
CA MET A 1 -44.59 -4.99 -17.32
C MET A 1 -43.71 -6.17 -17.70
N THR A 2 -43.51 -7.06 -16.72
CA THR A 2 -42.89 -8.40 -16.77
C THR A 2 -41.39 -8.55 -17.12
N LEU A 3 -40.65 -8.76 -16.03
CA LEU A 3 -39.36 -9.43 -15.86
C LEU A 3 -39.26 -10.78 -16.58
N ASN A 4 -38.05 -11.14 -17.02
CA ASN A 4 -37.54 -12.50 -16.78
C ASN A 4 -36.00 -12.50 -16.73
N ARG A 5 -35.45 -13.00 -15.63
CA ARG A 5 -34.01 -13.14 -15.36
C ARG A 5 -33.76 -14.64 -15.22
N ASP A 6 -33.19 -15.26 -16.24
CA ASP A 6 -32.87 -16.69 -16.19
C ASP A 6 -31.58 -16.92 -15.38
N SER A 7 -31.74 -17.68 -14.30
CA SER A 7 -30.67 -18.17 -13.43
C SER A 7 -29.99 -19.38 -14.09
N GLN A 8 -28.70 -19.26 -14.43
CA GLN A 8 -27.89 -20.35 -15.00
C GLN A 8 -27.03 -21.07 -13.95
N PHE A 9 -27.62 -21.54 -12.86
CA PHE A 9 -26.93 -22.48 -11.96
C PHE A 9 -27.80 -23.69 -11.66
N PRO A 10 -27.37 -24.92 -12.02
CA PRO A 10 -28.10 -26.12 -11.70
C PRO A 10 -28.03 -26.43 -10.20
N GLU A 11 -29.20 -26.69 -9.62
CA GLU A 11 -29.40 -27.21 -8.26
C GLU A 11 -28.54 -28.46 -8.02
N ARG A 12 -27.66 -28.41 -7.02
CA ARG A 12 -27.02 -29.62 -6.49
C ARG A 12 -27.80 -30.16 -5.30
N ARG A 13 -28.22 -31.41 -5.44
CA ARG A 13 -28.93 -32.21 -4.46
C ARG A 13 -28.10 -32.40 -3.18
N SER A 14 -28.79 -32.19 -2.06
CA SER A 14 -28.40 -32.59 -0.70
C SER A 14 -28.13 -34.09 -0.61
N VAL A 15 -26.99 -34.46 -0.02
CA VAL A 15 -26.72 -35.82 0.44
C VAL A 15 -27.10 -35.91 1.92
N ILE A 16 -28.15 -36.66 2.22
CA ILE A 16 -28.55 -37.14 3.55
C ILE A 16 -28.63 -38.67 3.49
N ARG A 17 -28.16 -39.32 4.56
CA ARG A 17 -28.30 -40.73 5.04
C ARG A 17 -26.96 -41.47 5.14
N GLY A 18 -26.66 -42.20 6.22
CA GLY A 18 -27.46 -42.50 7.42
C GLY A 18 -26.70 -43.44 8.38
N GLU A 19 -27.19 -43.46 9.64
CA GLU A 19 -27.28 -44.56 10.64
C GLU A 19 -26.10 -45.54 10.80
N ALA A 20 -25.38 -45.54 11.94
CA ALA A 20 -25.71 -46.08 13.26
C ALA A 20 -25.47 -47.61 13.40
N VAL A 21 -24.45 -47.98 14.18
CA VAL A 21 -24.38 -49.24 14.93
C VAL A 21 -23.84 -48.94 16.33
N GLN A 22 -24.65 -49.24 17.34
CA GLN A 22 -24.30 -49.32 18.76
C GLN A 22 -23.51 -50.62 19.00
N GLN A 23 -22.52 -50.59 19.90
CA GLN A 23 -22.45 -51.56 21.01
C GLN A 23 -21.47 -51.13 22.11
N ALA A 24 -21.87 -51.48 23.33
CA ALA A 24 -21.37 -51.05 24.62
C ALA A 24 -20.08 -51.73 25.07
N ALA A 25 -19.31 -51.06 25.95
CA ALA A 25 -18.94 -51.54 27.28
C ALA A 25 -17.84 -50.64 27.91
N SER A 26 -18.13 -50.13 29.12
CA SER A 26 -17.16 -49.72 30.14
C SER A 26 -16.80 -50.98 30.99
N PRO A 27 -15.80 -51.03 31.91
CA PRO A 27 -15.07 -49.92 32.53
C PRO A 27 -13.57 -50.15 32.88
N ALA A 28 -12.99 -49.12 33.52
CA ALA A 28 -11.91 -49.15 34.53
C ALA A 28 -10.44 -49.39 34.10
N SER A 29 -9.60 -48.35 34.27
CA SER A 29 -8.39 -48.40 35.13
C SER A 29 -7.64 -47.06 35.23
N ALA A 30 -7.46 -46.63 36.49
CA ALA A 30 -6.36 -45.87 37.12
C ALA A 30 -5.72 -44.62 36.44
N PRO A 31 -5.67 -43.46 37.12
CA PRO A 31 -4.69 -42.42 36.82
C PRO A 31 -3.34 -42.71 37.51
N VAL A 32 -2.29 -42.88 36.71
CA VAL A 32 -0.90 -42.93 37.16
C VAL A 32 -0.45 -41.54 37.61
N ARG A 33 -0.12 -41.43 38.90
CA ARG A 33 0.63 -40.30 39.49
C ARG A 33 2.07 -40.34 38.95
N VAL A 34 2.51 -39.27 38.30
CA VAL A 34 3.95 -39.02 38.11
C VAL A 34 4.34 -37.81 38.95
N ALA A 35 5.11 -38.08 40.00
CA ALA A 35 5.79 -37.09 40.81
C ALA A 35 6.98 -36.51 40.04
N ALA A 36 6.98 -35.20 39.80
CA ALA A 36 8.17 -34.50 39.32
C ALA A 36 8.95 -33.96 40.53
N LYS A 37 10.11 -34.57 40.75
CA LYS A 37 11.13 -34.18 41.74
C LYS A 37 11.69 -32.80 41.40
N ALA A 38 11.63 -31.89 42.38
CA ALA A 38 12.43 -30.68 42.40
C ALA A 38 13.91 -31.04 42.64
N ALA A 39 14.79 -30.57 41.76
CA ALA A 39 16.23 -30.58 41.98
C ALA A 39 16.80 -29.21 41.58
N SER A 40 17.38 -28.58 42.58
CA SER A 40 18.09 -27.31 42.59
C SER A 40 19.38 -27.40 41.76
N ALA A 41 19.61 -26.40 40.89
CA ALA A 41 20.89 -26.21 40.22
C ALA A 41 21.33 -24.74 40.32
N ARG A 42 22.60 -24.60 40.71
CA ARG A 42 23.29 -23.39 41.16
C ARG A 42 23.53 -22.38 40.03
N LEU A 43 23.40 -21.10 40.40
CA LEU A 43 23.84 -19.91 39.68
C LEU A 43 25.30 -20.05 39.18
N ARG A 44 25.51 -19.97 37.87
CA ARG A 44 26.79 -19.55 37.26
C ARG A 44 26.54 -18.25 36.50
N LYS A 45 27.21 -17.17 36.92
CA LYS A 45 27.17 -15.84 36.27
C LYS A 45 27.85 -15.90 34.89
N PRO A 46 27.30 -15.31 33.82
CA PRO A 46 28.00 -15.24 32.54
C PRO A 46 28.93 -14.02 32.47
N LEU A 47 30.22 -14.28 32.27
CA LEU A 47 31.27 -13.31 31.94
C LEU A 47 31.26 -12.98 30.42
N LEU A 48 30.09 -12.75 29.82
CA LEU A 48 29.95 -12.47 28.39
C LEU A 48 29.88 -10.98 27.94
N PRO A 49 29.62 -9.95 28.77
CA PRO A 49 29.46 -8.59 28.25
C PRO A 49 30.79 -7.86 27.96
N VAL A 50 31.93 -8.32 28.48
CA VAL A 50 33.21 -7.58 28.34
C VAL A 50 33.89 -7.81 26.99
N VAL A 51 33.76 -9.00 26.40
CA VAL A 51 34.39 -9.31 25.10
C VAL A 51 33.70 -8.59 23.94
N TRP A 52 32.38 -8.38 24.02
CA TRP A 52 31.62 -7.66 22.99
C TRP A 52 31.91 -6.17 22.98
N VAL A 53 32.14 -5.55 24.14
CA VAL A 53 32.48 -4.12 24.22
C VAL A 53 33.87 -3.85 23.63
N PHE A 54 34.85 -4.73 23.88
CA PHE A 54 36.17 -4.58 23.26
C PHE A 54 36.12 -4.74 21.73
N PHE A 55 35.33 -5.69 21.21
CA PHE A 55 35.22 -5.87 19.76
C PHE A 55 34.59 -4.65 19.06
N LEU A 56 33.60 -4.00 19.69
CA LEU A 56 32.96 -2.80 19.16
C LEU A 56 33.91 -1.59 19.18
N ILE A 57 34.71 -1.42 20.24
CA ILE A 57 35.69 -0.33 20.34
C ILE A 57 36.78 -0.48 19.26
N THR A 58 37.32 -1.69 19.04
CA THR A 58 38.36 -1.90 18.01
C THR A 58 37.84 -1.65 16.59
N LEU A 59 36.57 -1.95 16.31
CA LEU A 59 35.96 -1.70 15.00
C LEU A 59 35.78 -0.20 14.71
N ILE A 60 35.44 0.58 15.73
CA ILE A 60 35.28 2.04 15.64
C ILE A 60 36.66 2.71 15.51
N SER A 61 37.67 2.26 16.28
CA SER A 61 39.03 2.82 16.22
C SER A 61 39.73 2.59 14.88
N GLY A 62 39.47 1.44 14.22
CA GLY A 62 40.10 1.10 12.94
C GLY A 62 39.50 1.80 11.72
N SER A 63 38.31 2.40 11.84
CA SER A 63 37.58 3.04 10.73
C SER A 63 37.64 4.57 10.73
N LEU A 64 38.15 5.18 11.80
CA LEU A 64 38.36 6.63 11.92
C LEU A 64 39.21 7.27 10.80
N PRO A 65 40.35 6.70 10.35
CA PRO A 65 41.15 7.34 9.30
C PRO A 65 40.49 7.32 7.91
N TYR A 66 39.55 6.39 7.66
CA TYR A 66 38.83 6.32 6.38
C TYR A 66 37.65 7.29 6.29
N LEU A 67 37.15 7.77 7.43
CA LEU A 67 36.06 8.75 7.46
C LEU A 67 36.56 10.18 7.21
N GLU A 68 37.79 10.51 7.60
CA GLU A 68 38.38 11.82 7.28
C GLU A 68 38.67 11.97 5.77
N GLU A 69 39.18 10.92 5.13
CA GLU A 69 39.45 10.93 3.68
C GLU A 69 38.16 11.05 2.84
N ALA A 70 37.07 10.43 3.31
CA ALA A 70 35.75 10.56 2.69
C ALA A 70 35.13 11.96 2.91
N PHE A 71 35.43 12.62 4.02
CA PHE A 71 34.90 13.95 4.32
C PHE A 71 35.60 15.05 3.52
N GLU A 72 36.92 14.94 3.29
CA GLU A 72 37.66 15.85 2.40
C GLU A 72 37.26 15.69 0.93
N ALA A 73 37.00 14.45 0.48
CA ALA A 73 36.53 14.21 -0.89
C ALA A 73 35.16 14.85 -1.17
N VAL A 74 34.28 14.95 -0.16
CA VAL A 74 32.94 15.53 -0.30
C VAL A 74 32.95 17.05 -0.15
N SER A 75 33.83 17.62 0.67
CA SER A 75 33.94 19.08 0.84
C SER A 75 34.51 19.78 -0.41
N GLY A 76 35.37 19.11 -1.18
CA GLY A 76 35.90 19.62 -2.45
C GLY A 76 34.83 19.88 -3.53
N TYR A 77 33.72 19.14 -3.51
CA TYR A 77 32.64 19.31 -4.50
C TYR A 77 31.77 20.56 -4.27
N PHE A 78 31.76 21.13 -3.06
CA PHE A 78 30.94 22.29 -2.72
C PHE A 78 31.64 23.64 -2.92
N THR A 79 32.90 23.63 -3.37
CA THR A 79 33.70 24.86 -3.54
C THR A 79 33.99 25.19 -5.02
N ALA A 80 33.38 24.46 -5.97
CA ALA A 80 33.48 24.82 -7.38
C ALA A 80 32.65 26.09 -7.65
N GLU A 81 33.32 27.20 -7.93
CA GLU A 81 32.70 28.46 -8.37
C GLU A 81 31.72 28.19 -9.52
N GLN A 82 30.44 28.51 -9.31
CA GLN A 82 29.46 28.52 -10.39
C GLN A 82 29.88 29.54 -11.45
N PRO A 83 29.92 29.16 -12.74
CA PRO A 83 30.18 30.14 -13.79
C PRO A 83 29.10 31.22 -13.79
N PRO A 84 29.45 32.48 -14.06
CA PRO A 84 28.49 33.58 -14.03
C PRO A 84 27.37 33.36 -15.06
N PRO A 85 26.12 33.74 -14.72
CA PRO A 85 24.98 33.55 -15.60
C PRO A 85 25.17 34.31 -16.92
N ALA A 86 24.95 33.61 -18.03
CA ALA A 86 24.98 34.21 -19.35
C ALA A 86 23.94 35.34 -19.47
N LYS A 87 24.35 36.47 -20.05
CA LYS A 87 23.46 37.61 -20.31
C LYS A 87 22.29 37.17 -21.21
N PRO A 88 21.04 37.54 -20.87
CA PRO A 88 19.90 37.21 -21.72
C PRO A 88 19.96 38.00 -23.02
N THR A 89 20.13 37.29 -24.14
CA THR A 89 19.95 37.80 -25.49
C THR A 89 18.47 38.14 -25.73
N GLY A 90 18.23 39.35 -26.25
CA GLY A 90 16.92 39.99 -26.35
C GLY A 90 15.85 39.14 -27.03
N ILE A 91 14.74 38.97 -26.32
CA ILE A 91 13.49 38.45 -26.86
C ILE A 91 12.71 39.65 -27.40
N SER A 92 12.46 39.67 -28.71
CA SER A 92 11.57 40.65 -29.34
C SER A 92 10.14 40.52 -28.79
N PRO A 93 9.42 41.63 -28.57
CA PRO A 93 8.05 41.57 -28.07
C PRO A 93 7.14 40.92 -29.12
N ARG A 94 6.60 39.75 -28.79
CA ARG A 94 5.52 39.11 -29.55
C ARG A 94 4.20 39.80 -29.20
N THR A 95 3.50 40.26 -30.24
CA THR A 95 2.11 40.71 -30.21
C THR A 95 1.22 39.64 -29.54
N PRO A 96 0.31 40.02 -28.62
CA PRO A 96 -0.59 39.06 -27.96
C PRO A 96 -1.50 38.38 -28.98
N ALA A 97 -1.42 37.05 -29.07
CA ALA A 97 -2.39 36.24 -29.77
C ALA A 97 -3.65 36.09 -28.90
N GLU A 98 -4.81 36.41 -29.45
CA GLU A 98 -6.12 36.10 -28.86
C GLU A 98 -6.27 34.59 -28.67
N LEU A 99 -6.18 34.14 -27.42
CA LEU A 99 -6.57 32.79 -27.00
C LEU A 99 -8.09 32.74 -26.82
N SER A 100 -8.80 32.36 -27.88
CA SER A 100 -10.15 31.80 -27.76
C SER A 100 -10.07 30.42 -27.11
N ALA A 101 -10.11 30.42 -25.77
CA ALA A 101 -10.20 29.21 -24.97
C ALA A 101 -11.61 28.61 -25.09
N GLY A 102 -11.74 27.56 -25.88
CA GLY A 102 -12.84 26.60 -25.76
C GLY A 102 -12.68 25.84 -24.44
N ILE A 103 -13.17 26.42 -23.34
CA ILE A 103 -13.29 25.70 -22.07
C ILE A 103 -14.44 24.71 -22.26
N GLU A 104 -14.10 23.45 -22.53
CA GLU A 104 -15.01 22.34 -22.43
C GLU A 104 -15.56 22.33 -21.00
N LYS A 105 -16.84 22.67 -20.87
CA LYS A 105 -17.55 22.80 -19.60
C LYS A 105 -17.69 21.41 -19.00
N THR A 106 -16.66 20.95 -18.28
CA THR A 106 -16.71 19.71 -17.52
C THR A 106 -17.87 19.80 -16.53
N GLU A 107 -18.84 18.89 -16.64
CA GLU A 107 -19.97 18.85 -15.71
C GLU A 107 -19.45 18.83 -14.26
N PRO A 108 -20.00 19.67 -13.36
CA PRO A 108 -19.58 19.70 -11.97
C PRO A 108 -19.86 18.34 -11.32
N LYS A 109 -18.78 17.63 -10.98
CA LYS A 109 -18.84 16.37 -10.22
C LYS A 109 -19.64 16.63 -8.94
N PRO A 110 -20.67 15.80 -8.61
CA PRO A 110 -21.58 16.08 -7.51
C PRO A 110 -20.84 16.35 -6.20
N ALA A 111 -21.27 17.41 -5.51
CA ALA A 111 -20.73 17.79 -4.22
C ALA A 111 -21.00 16.67 -3.20
N VAL A 112 -19.94 16.19 -2.55
CA VAL A 112 -20.07 15.26 -1.42
C VAL A 112 -20.69 16.04 -0.27
N GLN A 113 -21.83 15.60 0.24
CA GLN A 113 -22.46 16.25 1.38
C GLN A 113 -21.57 16.07 2.62
N PRO A 114 -21.32 17.13 3.40
CA PRO A 114 -20.56 17.01 4.65
C PRO A 114 -21.27 16.03 5.57
N VAL A 115 -20.52 15.07 6.11
CA VAL A 115 -21.11 14.11 7.04
C VAL A 115 -21.08 14.71 8.44
N GLU A 116 -22.26 14.92 9.01
CA GLU A 116 -22.44 15.18 10.43
C GLU A 116 -22.31 13.87 11.19
N VAL A 117 -21.22 13.72 11.92
CA VAL A 117 -20.97 12.52 12.70
C VAL A 117 -20.68 12.93 14.12
N VAL A 118 -21.68 12.85 14.98
CA VAL A 118 -21.46 12.86 16.42
C VAL A 118 -22.34 11.77 17.00
N ASP A 119 -21.73 10.67 17.42
CA ASP A 119 -22.41 9.70 18.26
C ASP A 119 -22.43 10.22 19.72
N SER A 120 -23.43 9.80 20.49
CA SER A 120 -23.62 10.19 21.88
C SER A 120 -22.63 9.54 22.87
N LYS A 121 -21.67 8.74 22.38
CA LYS A 121 -20.73 7.91 23.16
C LYS A 121 -19.26 8.32 23.00
N GLY A 122 -18.96 9.38 22.26
CA GLY A 122 -17.60 9.89 22.09
C GLY A 122 -16.84 9.28 20.91
N ASP A 123 -17.53 8.57 20.01
CA ASP A 123 -16.95 8.06 18.76
C ASP A 123 -17.35 8.95 17.56
N LEU A 124 -16.37 9.25 16.72
CA LEU A 124 -16.53 9.86 15.40
C LEU A 124 -16.52 8.73 14.34
N ASN A 125 -17.71 8.22 14.02
CA ASN A 125 -17.94 7.15 13.03
C ASN A 125 -17.98 7.66 11.58
N ILE A 126 -16.91 7.50 10.83
CA ILE A 126 -16.76 8.00 9.46
C ILE A 126 -16.98 6.85 8.47
N SER A 127 -18.08 6.86 7.72
CA SER A 127 -18.33 5.86 6.66
C SER A 127 -17.73 6.30 5.33
N ILE A 128 -16.85 5.48 4.78
CA ILE A 128 -16.22 5.72 3.46
C ILE A 128 -17.27 5.75 2.36
N ALA A 129 -18.19 4.78 2.31
CA ALA A 129 -19.22 4.65 1.27
C ALA A 129 -20.09 5.89 1.08
N SER A 130 -20.27 6.69 2.13
CA SER A 130 -21.16 7.85 2.13
C SER A 130 -20.40 9.18 2.10
N ALA A 131 -19.20 9.23 2.68
CA ALA A 131 -18.49 10.47 2.94
C ALA A 131 -17.33 10.76 1.98
N PHE A 132 -16.92 9.78 1.17
CA PHE A 132 -15.68 9.87 0.40
C PHE A 132 -15.87 9.55 -1.08
N ARG A 133 -14.99 10.15 -1.88
CA ARG A 133 -14.85 9.87 -3.32
C ARG A 133 -13.37 9.74 -3.67
N PRO A 134 -13.02 8.95 -4.71
CA PRO A 134 -11.64 8.89 -5.16
C PRO A 134 -11.17 10.22 -5.74
N VAL A 135 -9.94 10.54 -5.40
CA VAL A 135 -9.15 11.67 -5.88
C VAL A 135 -7.76 11.20 -6.24
N GLY A 136 -7.02 12.04 -6.96
CA GLY A 136 -5.61 11.82 -7.20
C GLY A 136 -4.76 12.09 -5.96
N PHE A 137 -3.49 12.36 -6.20
CA PHE A 137 -2.48 12.54 -5.16
C PHE A 137 -2.65 13.89 -4.44
N VAL A 138 -3.02 13.86 -3.15
CA VAL A 138 -3.09 15.07 -2.30
C VAL A 138 -2.14 14.93 -1.12
N VAL A 139 -2.19 13.79 -0.43
CA VAL A 139 -1.27 13.43 0.66
C VAL A 139 -0.02 12.77 0.08
N PRO A 140 1.19 13.00 0.62
CA PRO A 140 2.37 12.24 0.21
C PRO A 140 2.15 10.74 0.35
N ALA A 141 2.45 9.96 -0.68
CA ALA A 141 2.37 8.51 -0.61
C ALA A 141 3.63 7.88 -0.05
N ARG A 142 3.46 6.74 0.61
CA ARG A 142 4.57 5.93 1.13
C ARG A 142 4.88 4.79 0.18
N SER A 143 6.16 4.61 -0.13
CA SER A 143 6.63 3.50 -0.94
C SER A 143 6.80 2.22 -0.11
N HIS A 144 6.33 1.11 -0.66
CA HIS A 144 6.38 -0.23 -0.10
C HIS A 144 7.20 -1.17 -0.96
N LYS A 145 7.84 -2.16 -0.32
CA LYS A 145 8.59 -3.21 -1.01
C LYS A 145 7.64 -4.33 -1.43
N LEU A 146 7.64 -4.66 -2.71
CA LEU A 146 7.04 -5.88 -3.24
C LEU A 146 8.18 -6.88 -3.51
N PRO A 147 8.34 -7.93 -2.70
CA PRO A 147 9.40 -8.91 -2.88
C PRO A 147 9.29 -9.63 -4.23
N LEU A 148 10.44 -9.93 -4.83
CA LEU A 148 10.56 -10.73 -6.03
C LEU A 148 11.24 -12.07 -5.73
N ALA A 149 10.84 -13.10 -6.45
CA ALA A 149 11.41 -14.43 -6.43
C ALA A 149 12.04 -14.79 -7.78
N ASP A 150 13.07 -15.64 -7.76
CA ASP A 150 13.74 -16.16 -8.95
C ASP A 150 12.93 -17.25 -9.68
N SER A 151 11.99 -17.88 -8.98
CA SER A 151 11.16 -18.95 -9.52
C SER A 151 9.68 -18.68 -9.27
N PRO A 152 8.81 -19.14 -10.19
CA PRO A 152 7.37 -19.08 -9.97
C PRO A 152 6.99 -20.05 -8.85
N ASP A 153 6.06 -19.64 -7.99
CA ASP A 153 5.45 -20.57 -7.04
C ASP A 153 4.46 -21.52 -7.74
N ARG A 154 3.88 -22.45 -6.97
CA ARG A 154 2.92 -23.45 -7.49
C ARG A 154 1.57 -22.87 -7.95
N LEU A 155 1.30 -21.59 -7.70
CA LEU A 155 0.03 -20.96 -8.01
C LEU A 155 0.04 -20.34 -9.42
N TYR A 156 1.22 -20.20 -10.03
CA TYR A 156 1.36 -20.01 -11.47
C TYR A 156 1.04 -21.32 -12.20
N LYS A 157 -0.07 -21.35 -12.92
CA LYS A 157 -0.51 -22.49 -13.73
C LYS A 157 0.08 -22.45 -15.13
N ARG A 158 0.22 -21.26 -15.70
CA ARG A 158 0.75 -21.07 -17.05
C ARG A 158 1.48 -19.75 -17.16
N LEU A 159 2.64 -19.80 -17.82
CA LEU A 159 3.52 -18.66 -18.05
C LEU A 159 3.57 -18.35 -19.55
N PRO A 160 3.72 -17.07 -19.92
CA PRO A 160 3.92 -16.68 -21.31
C PRO A 160 5.29 -17.18 -21.81
N ARG A 161 5.46 -17.15 -23.13
CA ARG A 161 6.80 -17.26 -23.72
C ARG A 161 7.50 -15.93 -23.53
N PHE A 162 8.40 -15.89 -22.57
CA PHE A 162 9.23 -14.74 -22.28
C PHE A 162 10.21 -14.47 -23.42
N SER A 163 10.49 -13.19 -23.65
CA SER A 163 11.46 -12.74 -24.65
C SER A 163 12.78 -12.33 -24.01
N GLY A 164 12.78 -12.09 -22.70
CA GLY A 164 13.93 -11.67 -21.94
C GLY A 164 14.89 -12.78 -21.55
N THR A 165 16.07 -12.36 -21.09
CA THR A 165 17.15 -13.25 -20.66
C THR A 165 16.93 -13.84 -19.26
N GLY A 166 15.97 -13.30 -18.51
CA GLY A 166 15.60 -13.81 -17.20
C GLY A 166 14.26 -13.26 -16.72
N GLN A 167 13.71 -13.91 -15.69
CA GLN A 167 12.41 -13.53 -15.13
C GLN A 167 12.47 -13.40 -13.60
N LYS A 168 11.61 -12.55 -13.07
CA LYS A 168 11.29 -12.50 -11.63
C LYS A 168 9.79 -12.56 -11.42
N TYR A 169 9.39 -13.10 -10.29
CA TYR A 169 7.99 -13.34 -9.97
C TYR A 169 7.62 -12.62 -8.69
N GLY A 170 6.41 -12.08 -8.62
CA GLY A 170 5.92 -11.39 -7.43
C GLY A 170 4.41 -11.39 -7.35
N ALA A 171 3.88 -10.75 -6.30
CA ALA A 171 2.45 -10.58 -6.16
C ALA A 171 2.12 -9.25 -5.48
N VAL A 172 1.01 -8.65 -5.89
CA VAL A 172 0.33 -7.58 -5.15
C VAL A 172 -0.75 -8.23 -4.31
N ARG A 173 -0.70 -8.01 -3.00
CA ARG A 173 -1.70 -8.52 -2.06
C ARG A 173 -2.58 -7.36 -1.60
N LEU A 174 -3.84 -7.42 -1.99
CA LEU A 174 -4.86 -6.49 -1.58
C LEU A 174 -5.81 -7.18 -0.58
N MET A 175 -6.63 -6.37 0.07
CA MET A 175 -7.57 -6.77 1.10
C MET A 175 -8.54 -7.84 0.60
N SER A 176 -9.16 -8.55 1.54
CA SER A 176 -10.05 -9.68 1.26
C SER A 176 -9.35 -10.84 0.52
N GLY A 177 -8.04 -10.99 0.70
CA GLY A 177 -7.25 -12.08 0.11
C GLY A 177 -7.10 -11.98 -1.40
N GLN A 178 -7.26 -10.79 -1.97
CA GLN A 178 -7.09 -10.55 -3.39
C GLN A 178 -5.59 -10.51 -3.72
N GLU A 179 -5.06 -11.59 -4.28
CA GLU A 179 -3.66 -11.66 -4.71
C GLU A 179 -3.58 -11.63 -6.24
N TYR A 180 -2.88 -10.64 -6.78
CA TYR A 180 -2.61 -10.47 -8.20
C TYR A 180 -1.13 -10.79 -8.45
N ARG A 181 -0.88 -11.93 -9.11
CA ARG A 181 0.48 -12.39 -9.41
C ARG A 181 1.02 -11.68 -10.64
N PHE A 182 2.33 -11.54 -10.71
CA PHE A 182 2.96 -10.97 -11.89
C PHE A 182 4.32 -11.60 -12.16
N ALA A 183 4.73 -11.55 -13.43
CA ALA A 183 6.08 -11.87 -13.85
C ALA A 183 6.70 -10.63 -14.51
N LEU A 184 7.92 -10.29 -14.10
CA LEU A 184 8.79 -9.34 -14.77
C LEU A 184 9.71 -10.11 -15.71
N ASP A 185 9.72 -9.72 -16.98
CA ASP A 185 10.60 -10.26 -18.01
C ASP A 185 11.69 -9.24 -18.34
N MET A 186 12.96 -9.68 -18.28
CA MET A 186 14.14 -8.82 -18.39
C MET A 186 14.61 -8.75 -19.85
N LEU A 187 14.25 -7.68 -20.56
CA LEU A 187 14.72 -7.43 -21.91
C LEU A 187 16.00 -6.57 -21.87
N ASP A 188 16.71 -6.51 -23.00
CA ASP A 188 17.93 -5.69 -23.12
C ASP A 188 17.63 -4.18 -22.98
N GLU A 189 16.46 -3.73 -23.43
CA GLU A 189 16.04 -2.31 -23.40
C GLU A 189 15.25 -1.91 -22.14
N GLY A 190 15.05 -2.83 -21.19
CA GLY A 190 14.27 -2.61 -19.98
C GLY A 190 13.39 -3.81 -19.63
N PHE A 191 12.55 -3.70 -18.61
CA PHE A 191 11.66 -4.80 -18.23
C PHE A 191 10.25 -4.59 -18.72
N GLN A 192 9.52 -5.70 -18.84
CA GLN A 192 8.08 -5.72 -19.07
C GLN A 192 7.38 -6.57 -18.01
N LEU A 193 6.12 -6.28 -17.70
CA LEU A 193 5.36 -6.95 -16.64
C LEU A 193 4.12 -7.62 -17.20
N TYR A 194 3.98 -8.92 -16.94
CA TYR A 194 2.76 -9.70 -17.15
C TYR A 194 1.99 -9.77 -15.83
N LEU A 195 0.70 -9.45 -15.82
CA LEU A 195 -0.14 -9.41 -14.61
C LEU A 195 -1.28 -10.41 -14.73
N ASP A 196 -1.45 -11.26 -13.70
CA ASP A 196 -2.58 -12.17 -13.53
C ASP A 196 -3.79 -11.36 -13.02
N SER A 197 -4.43 -10.63 -13.93
CA SER A 197 -5.48 -9.65 -13.60
C SER A 197 -6.79 -10.32 -13.18
N ASN A 198 -7.06 -11.52 -13.71
CA ASN A 198 -8.23 -12.31 -13.38
C ASN A 198 -7.99 -13.28 -12.19
N ARG A 199 -6.73 -13.43 -11.75
CA ARG A 199 -6.29 -14.23 -10.58
C ARG A 199 -6.46 -15.73 -10.77
N ASN A 200 -6.42 -16.23 -12.00
CA ASN A 200 -6.59 -17.65 -12.30
C ASN A 200 -5.25 -18.41 -12.34
N GLY A 201 -4.10 -17.71 -12.29
CA GLY A 201 -2.75 -18.27 -12.35
C GLY A 201 -2.19 -18.45 -13.78
N ASP A 202 -2.92 -18.07 -14.82
CA ASP A 202 -2.52 -18.12 -16.23
C ASP A 202 -2.16 -16.72 -16.72
N LEU A 203 -0.85 -16.41 -16.76
CA LEU A 203 -0.38 -15.10 -17.23
C LEU A 203 -0.51 -14.88 -18.74
N THR A 204 -1.13 -15.82 -19.48
CA THR A 204 -1.25 -15.75 -20.95
C THR A 204 -2.61 -15.26 -21.43
N ASP A 205 -3.59 -15.09 -20.54
CA ASP A 205 -4.97 -14.71 -20.89
C ASP A 205 -5.42 -13.31 -20.42
N ASP A 206 -4.52 -12.54 -19.78
CA ASP A 206 -4.79 -11.18 -19.27
C ASP A 206 -4.38 -10.04 -20.21
N GLY A 207 -3.88 -10.37 -21.40
CA GLY A 207 -3.49 -9.39 -22.42
C GLY A 207 -1.98 -9.22 -22.61
N ALA A 208 -1.60 -8.11 -23.25
CA ALA A 208 -0.20 -7.81 -23.55
C ALA A 208 0.57 -7.39 -22.28
N PRO A 209 1.88 -7.67 -22.20
CA PRO A 209 2.69 -7.19 -21.09
C PRO A 209 2.75 -5.67 -21.04
N LEU A 210 2.83 -5.13 -19.83
CA LEU A 210 3.04 -3.71 -19.59
C LEU A 210 4.51 -3.38 -19.81
N GLY A 211 4.82 -2.50 -20.77
CA GLY A 211 6.17 -1.97 -20.96
C GLY A 211 6.55 -0.93 -19.89
N ASN A 212 7.80 -0.48 -19.90
CA ASN A 212 8.23 0.62 -19.04
C ASN A 212 7.60 1.95 -19.50
N ALA A 213 6.90 2.63 -18.60
CA ALA A 213 6.25 3.93 -18.81
C ALA A 213 6.86 5.04 -17.92
N GLY A 214 8.03 4.81 -17.32
CA GLY A 214 8.74 5.80 -16.52
C GLY A 214 10.25 5.64 -16.59
N THR A 215 10.93 6.09 -15.54
CA THR A 215 12.41 6.05 -15.45
C THR A 215 12.88 4.84 -14.67
N GLY A 216 14.06 4.31 -15.01
CA GLY A 216 14.65 3.14 -14.36
C GLY A 216 14.51 1.88 -15.21
N LEU A 217 14.56 0.71 -14.57
CA LEU A 217 14.47 -0.57 -15.27
C LEU A 217 13.01 -0.90 -15.64
N PHE A 218 12.07 -0.48 -14.78
CA PHE A 218 10.63 -0.59 -15.01
C PHE A 218 9.89 0.45 -14.18
N ALA A 219 8.84 1.04 -14.73
CA ALA A 219 7.83 1.77 -13.98
C ALA A 219 6.50 1.80 -14.75
N ASN A 220 5.40 1.41 -14.12
CA ASN A 220 4.08 1.51 -14.75
C ASN A 220 2.96 1.57 -13.69
N LYS A 221 1.74 1.84 -14.13
CA LYS A 221 0.54 1.76 -13.29
C LYS A 221 -0.06 0.35 -13.35
N LEU A 222 -0.47 -0.16 -12.20
CA LEU A 222 -1.44 -1.26 -12.12
C LEU A 222 -2.79 -0.67 -11.72
N GLN A 223 -3.85 -1.04 -12.42
CA GLN A 223 -5.19 -0.51 -12.19
C GLN A 223 -6.14 -1.66 -11.85
N PHE A 224 -6.88 -1.49 -10.75
CA PHE A 224 -7.86 -2.45 -10.29
C PHE A 224 -9.18 -1.73 -10.02
N PRO A 225 -10.35 -2.33 -10.26
CA PRO A 225 -11.61 -1.68 -9.94
C PRO A 225 -11.68 -1.34 -8.45
N LEU A 226 -11.84 -0.06 -8.10
CA LEU A 226 -11.77 0.43 -6.72
C LEU A 226 -12.82 -0.23 -5.83
N SER A 227 -14.04 -0.43 -6.32
CA SER A 227 -15.12 -1.13 -5.63
C SER A 227 -14.77 -2.59 -5.33
N ARG A 228 -14.02 -3.25 -6.21
CA ARG A 228 -13.56 -4.63 -6.01
C ARG A 228 -12.45 -4.68 -4.97
N VAL A 229 -11.48 -3.77 -5.05
CA VAL A 229 -10.38 -3.69 -4.08
C VAL A 229 -10.93 -3.42 -2.69
N THR A 230 -11.69 -2.34 -2.52
CA THR A 230 -12.20 -1.87 -1.21
C THR A 230 -13.37 -2.69 -0.67
N GLY A 231 -14.08 -3.41 -1.53
CA GLY A 231 -15.38 -4.03 -1.20
C GLY A 231 -16.53 -3.02 -1.04
N ILE A 232 -16.33 -1.74 -1.42
CA ILE A 232 -17.32 -0.67 -1.29
C ILE A 232 -17.92 -0.37 -2.67
N ALA A 233 -19.13 -0.84 -2.92
CA ALA A 233 -19.78 -0.74 -4.23
C ALA A 233 -20.00 0.71 -4.71
N GLN A 234 -20.10 1.66 -3.78
CA GLN A 234 -20.32 3.09 -4.04
C GLN A 234 -19.06 3.79 -4.57
N LEU A 235 -17.87 3.21 -4.36
CA LEU A 235 -16.62 3.77 -4.87
C LEU A 235 -16.38 3.32 -6.32
N SER A 236 -16.69 4.22 -7.26
CA SER A 236 -16.42 4.02 -8.69
C SER A 236 -15.00 4.42 -9.09
N GLY A 237 -14.47 3.86 -10.17
CA GLY A 237 -13.15 4.19 -10.71
C GLY A 237 -12.11 3.16 -10.33
N ASP A 238 -10.83 3.53 -10.46
CA ASP A 238 -9.71 2.60 -10.29
C ASP A 238 -8.92 2.88 -9.00
N TYR A 239 -8.54 1.80 -8.35
CA TYR A 239 -7.44 1.77 -7.40
C TYR A 239 -6.14 1.62 -8.21
N GLU A 240 -5.37 2.69 -8.28
CA GLU A 240 -4.12 2.76 -9.04
C GLU A 240 -2.91 2.56 -8.11
N LEU A 241 -2.05 1.60 -8.45
CA LEU A 241 -0.72 1.47 -7.89
C LEU A 241 0.30 1.97 -8.91
N TRP A 242 1.23 2.82 -8.48
CA TRP A 242 2.47 3.02 -9.24
C TRP A 242 3.49 1.98 -8.79
N VAL A 243 3.93 1.12 -9.69
CA VAL A 243 4.96 0.12 -9.44
C VAL A 243 6.22 0.48 -10.22
N PHE A 244 7.40 0.32 -9.61
CA PHE A 244 8.66 0.63 -10.27
C PHE A 244 9.83 -0.16 -9.69
N THR A 245 10.91 -0.29 -10.45
CA THR A 245 12.21 -0.72 -9.94
C THR A 245 13.35 -0.02 -10.66
N ASN A 246 14.40 0.23 -9.89
CA ASN A 246 15.65 0.82 -10.31
C ASN A 246 16.79 -0.12 -9.88
N ASN A 247 18.03 0.20 -10.23
CA ASN A 247 19.19 -0.64 -9.91
C ASN A 247 19.26 -1.02 -8.42
N GLN A 248 18.97 -0.07 -7.52
CA GLN A 248 18.95 -0.32 -6.07
C GLN A 248 17.86 -1.34 -5.70
N SER A 249 16.60 -1.07 -6.03
CA SER A 249 15.47 -1.94 -5.66
C SER A 249 15.57 -3.33 -6.31
N TRP A 250 16.15 -3.38 -7.50
CA TRP A 250 16.44 -4.62 -8.21
C TRP A 250 17.49 -5.47 -7.50
N SER A 251 18.59 -4.86 -7.04
CA SER A 251 19.62 -5.55 -6.25
C SER A 251 19.07 -6.13 -4.94
N GLU A 252 18.02 -5.51 -4.40
CA GLU A 252 17.29 -5.97 -3.22
C GLU A 252 16.22 -7.04 -3.52
N ASN A 253 16.16 -7.55 -4.76
CA ASN A 253 15.12 -8.43 -5.28
C ASN A 253 13.71 -7.88 -5.01
N SER A 254 13.43 -6.66 -5.48
CA SER A 254 12.11 -6.05 -5.29
C SER A 254 11.65 -5.08 -6.37
N LEU A 255 10.33 -4.99 -6.49
CA LEU A 255 9.66 -3.79 -6.96
C LEU A 255 9.35 -2.88 -5.75
N ARG A 256 9.23 -1.59 -6.04
CA ARG A 256 8.62 -0.61 -5.15
C ARG A 256 7.22 -0.31 -5.65
N ALA A 257 6.30 -0.05 -4.74
CA ALA A 257 4.95 0.34 -5.07
C ALA A 257 4.42 1.42 -4.13
N TYR A 258 3.51 2.26 -4.60
CA TYR A 258 2.69 3.12 -3.75
C TYR A 258 1.32 3.38 -4.39
N ALA A 259 0.31 3.60 -3.56
CA ALA A 259 -1.03 3.92 -4.03
C ALA A 259 -1.07 5.36 -4.57
N ARG A 260 -1.66 5.51 -5.75
CA ARG A 260 -1.96 6.82 -6.35
C ARG A 260 -3.40 7.25 -6.10
N THR A 261 -4.30 6.29 -5.86
CA THR A 261 -5.69 6.56 -5.51
C THR A 261 -5.77 6.91 -4.03
N GLN A 262 -6.29 8.10 -3.74
CA GLN A 262 -6.66 8.54 -2.40
C GLN A 262 -8.14 8.81 -2.37
N LEU A 263 -8.72 8.91 -1.18
CA LEU A 263 -10.11 9.30 -1.03
C LEU A 263 -10.19 10.68 -0.37
N SER A 264 -11.10 11.53 -0.86
CA SER A 264 -11.37 12.83 -0.26
C SER A 264 -12.84 12.94 0.13
N GLY A 265 -13.07 13.54 1.29
CA GLY A 265 -14.38 13.77 1.88
C GLY A 265 -14.44 15.10 2.63
N GLN A 266 -15.59 15.36 3.24
CA GLN A 266 -15.78 16.51 4.13
C GLN A 266 -16.37 16.05 5.46
N LEU A 267 -15.80 16.53 6.56
CA LEU A 267 -16.23 16.22 7.92
C LEU A 267 -16.77 17.48 8.58
N LYS A 268 -17.91 17.38 9.27
CA LYS A 268 -18.41 18.48 10.10
C LYS A 268 -18.06 18.25 11.56
N LEU A 269 -17.18 19.09 12.12
CA LEU A 269 -16.69 19.00 13.49
C LEU A 269 -16.90 20.35 14.19
N GLY A 270 -17.61 20.36 15.32
CA GLY A 270 -17.81 21.58 16.10
C GLY A 270 -18.51 22.71 15.33
N GLY A 271 -19.36 22.37 14.36
CA GLY A 271 -20.05 23.33 13.49
C GLY A 271 -19.26 23.75 12.24
N ASN A 272 -17.96 23.47 12.19
CA ASN A 272 -17.10 23.77 11.04
C ASN A 272 -16.98 22.57 10.10
N THR A 273 -16.77 22.84 8.81
CA THR A 273 -16.53 21.81 7.79
C THR A 273 -15.06 21.78 7.42
N TYR A 274 -14.46 20.60 7.51
CA TYR A 274 -13.05 20.35 7.20
C TYR A 274 -12.94 19.38 6.03
N ARG A 275 -11.93 19.55 5.17
CA ARG A 275 -11.60 18.53 4.18
C ARG A 275 -10.87 17.39 4.88
N ALA A 276 -11.16 16.18 4.44
CA ALA A 276 -10.48 15.01 4.96
C ALA A 276 -10.02 14.10 3.82
N TYR A 277 -8.93 13.38 4.08
CA TYR A 277 -8.28 12.51 3.11
C TYR A 277 -7.94 11.16 3.74
N LEU A 278 -8.18 10.10 2.99
CA LEU A 278 -7.73 8.75 3.31
C LEU A 278 -6.72 8.31 2.24
N ALA A 279 -5.58 7.80 2.67
CA ALA A 279 -4.51 7.34 1.79
C ALA A 279 -4.02 5.99 2.26
N ASP A 280 -3.99 5.00 1.36
CA ASP A 280 -3.49 3.66 1.63
C ASP A 280 -1.95 3.66 1.62
N ASN A 281 -1.41 4.05 2.77
CA ASN A 281 0.00 4.39 2.96
C ASN A 281 0.69 3.49 3.98
N HIS A 282 -0.05 2.82 4.85
CA HIS A 282 0.51 2.00 5.92
C HIS A 282 0.72 0.55 5.49
N LEU A 283 -0.29 -0.06 4.87
CA LEU A 283 -0.25 -1.49 4.50
C LEU A 283 -0.20 -1.74 2.98
N LEU A 284 -0.66 -0.78 2.16
CA LEU A 284 -0.77 -0.93 0.71
C LEU A 284 -1.63 -2.15 0.31
N ASP A 285 -2.80 -2.27 0.93
CA ASP A 285 -3.73 -3.38 0.72
C ASP A 285 -5.09 -2.92 0.15
N GLY A 286 -5.30 -1.63 -0.03
CA GLY A 286 -6.56 -1.04 -0.49
C GLY A 286 -7.65 -0.92 0.58
N ASP A 287 -7.36 -1.21 1.85
CA ASP A 287 -8.27 -1.03 2.99
C ASP A 287 -8.00 0.28 3.74
N PHE A 288 -8.55 1.37 3.22
CA PHE A 288 -8.46 2.71 3.80
C PHE A 288 -8.98 2.83 5.26
N THR A 289 -9.63 1.80 5.83
CA THR A 289 -10.08 1.83 7.22
C THR A 289 -8.94 1.63 8.23
N ASN A 290 -7.78 1.14 7.78
CA ASN A 290 -6.65 0.76 8.63
C ASN A 290 -5.42 1.69 8.49
N ASP A 291 -5.53 2.76 7.68
CA ASP A 291 -4.43 3.71 7.42
C ASP A 291 -4.58 5.05 8.15
N GLY A 292 -5.68 5.28 8.86
CA GLY A 292 -5.95 6.57 9.50
C GLY A 292 -6.50 7.62 8.54
N ILE A 293 -6.54 8.88 8.99
CA ILE A 293 -7.18 9.98 8.26
C ILE A 293 -6.39 11.28 8.43
N GLY A 294 -6.19 11.99 7.33
CA GLY A 294 -5.72 13.39 7.34
C GLY A 294 -6.93 14.34 7.35
N ILE A 295 -6.94 15.32 8.24
CA ILE A 295 -7.97 16.37 8.31
C ILE A 295 -7.28 17.71 8.14
N ASP A 296 -7.60 18.43 7.06
CA ASP A 296 -7.06 19.77 6.78
C ASP A 296 -7.71 20.77 7.75
N LEU A 297 -7.06 20.97 8.91
CA LEU A 297 -7.57 21.75 10.03
C LEU A 297 -7.35 23.25 9.81
N ASN A 298 -6.30 23.61 9.07
CA ASN A 298 -5.93 25.00 8.79
C ASN A 298 -6.53 25.52 7.45
N GLY A 299 -7.04 24.64 6.58
CA GLY A 299 -7.69 24.97 5.32
C GLY A 299 -6.71 25.27 4.16
N ASP A 300 -5.43 24.94 4.29
CA ASP A 300 -4.40 25.23 3.29
C ASP A 300 -4.33 24.20 2.14
N GLY A 301 -5.12 23.12 2.24
CA GLY A 301 -5.20 22.05 1.26
C GLY A 301 -4.06 21.03 1.30
N LYS A 302 -3.20 21.10 2.33
CA LYS A 302 -2.15 20.12 2.63
C LYS A 302 -2.53 19.39 3.92
N ILE A 303 -1.80 18.31 4.19
CA ILE A 303 -1.94 17.54 5.43
C ILE A 303 -0.57 17.48 6.09
N GLU A 304 -0.45 18.15 7.23
CA GLU A 304 0.74 18.12 8.06
C GLU A 304 0.72 16.95 9.06
N SER A 305 1.85 16.67 9.72
CA SER A 305 1.93 15.55 10.68
C SER A 305 0.98 15.68 11.87
N LEU A 306 0.63 16.92 12.27
CA LEU A 306 -0.33 17.18 13.35
C LEU A 306 -1.80 17.04 12.92
N GLU A 307 -2.04 17.05 11.62
CA GLU A 307 -3.36 16.93 10.98
C GLU A 307 -3.71 15.49 10.61
N TYR A 308 -2.76 14.58 10.80
CA TYR A 308 -2.95 13.16 10.57
C TYR A 308 -3.27 12.42 11.87
N LEU A 309 -4.39 11.69 11.85
CA LEU A 309 -4.82 10.83 12.93
C LEU A 309 -4.60 9.36 12.53
N PRO A 310 -3.80 8.59 13.31
CA PRO A 310 -3.64 7.17 13.04
C PRO A 310 -4.97 6.42 13.26
N PRO A 311 -5.07 5.13 12.84
CA PRO A 311 -6.23 4.30 13.13
C PRO A 311 -6.60 4.31 14.62
N GLY A 312 -7.86 4.64 14.94
CA GLY A 312 -8.33 4.76 16.33
C GLY A 312 -7.80 6.00 17.07
N GLY A 313 -7.14 6.92 16.37
CA GLY A 313 -6.67 8.20 16.89
C GLY A 313 -7.80 9.06 17.44
N GLN A 314 -7.45 10.09 18.21
CA GLN A 314 -8.41 10.97 18.86
C GLN A 314 -8.23 12.41 18.41
N ILE A 315 -9.34 13.13 18.30
CA ILE A 315 -9.36 14.57 18.01
C ILE A 315 -10.16 15.30 19.08
N LYS A 316 -9.63 16.42 19.57
CA LYS A 316 -10.33 17.32 20.49
C LYS A 316 -11.02 18.43 19.72
N VAL A 317 -12.32 18.59 19.92
CA VAL A 317 -13.15 19.62 19.29
C VAL A 317 -13.95 20.33 20.39
N GLY A 318 -13.60 21.58 20.68
CA GLY A 318 -14.09 22.29 21.87
C GLY A 318 -13.67 21.54 23.15
N ASP A 319 -14.63 21.26 24.03
CA ASP A 319 -14.40 20.55 25.29
C ASP A 319 -14.55 19.03 25.19
N ARG A 320 -14.78 18.49 23.98
CA ARG A 320 -14.99 17.06 23.77
C ARG A 320 -13.84 16.44 22.99
N THR A 321 -13.49 15.21 23.38
CA THR A 321 -12.54 14.37 22.64
C THR A 321 -13.30 13.24 21.97
N TYR A 322 -13.03 13.04 20.69
CA TYR A 322 -13.66 12.01 19.87
C TYR A 322 -12.62 10.99 19.45
N ARG A 323 -12.92 9.70 19.60
CA ARG A 323 -12.16 8.63 18.96
C ARG A 323 -12.64 8.47 17.52
N VAL A 324 -11.72 8.49 16.57
CA VAL A 324 -12.05 8.32 15.15
C VAL A 324 -12.16 6.84 14.82
N LYS A 325 -13.29 6.48 14.21
CA LYS A 325 -13.55 5.14 13.70
C LYS A 325 -13.97 5.22 12.25
N ILE A 326 -13.11 4.74 11.37
CA ILE A 326 -13.38 4.68 9.93
C ILE A 326 -14.05 3.35 9.64
N THR A 327 -15.17 3.39 8.94
CA THR A 327 -15.91 2.20 8.51
C THR A 327 -16.08 2.24 7.00
N ARG A 328 -16.37 1.07 6.42
CA ARG A 328 -16.69 0.97 5.01
C ARG A 328 -17.98 1.72 4.67
#